data_AF-G2GLG6-F1
#
_entry.id   AF-G2GLG6-F1
#
_cell.length_a   1.000
_cell.length_b   1.000
_cell.length_c   1.000
_cell.angle_alpha   90.00
_cell.angle_beta   90.00
_cell.angle_gamma   90.00
#
_symmetry.space_group_name_H-M   'P 1'
#
loop_
_entity.id
_entity.type
_entity.pdbx_description
1 polymer ?
#
loop_
_entity_poly.entity_id
_entity_poly.type
_entity_poly.pdbx_seq_one_letter_code
_entity_poly.pdbx_strand_id
1 'polypeptide(L)' 'MTSTQDFAAYIAGLPRVLAGAAALFRDAAGRVLLVEPNYREGWAPTGVRAGSLRG' A
#
# COMPACT_ATOMS: atom_id res chain seq x y z
N MET A 1 -11.37 3.69 39.47
CA MET A 1 -10.58 2.67 38.73
C MET A 1 -11.24 2.52 37.37
N THR A 2 -10.57 2.92 36.30
CA THR A 2 -11.06 2.75 34.92
C THR A 2 -10.94 1.29 34.54
N SER A 3 -12.02 0.67 34.05
CA SER A 3 -11.98 -0.73 33.63
C SER A 3 -11.31 -0.87 32.25
N THR A 4 -10.84 -2.08 31.91
CA THR A 4 -10.31 -2.39 30.57
C THR A 4 -11.33 -2.10 29.47
N GLN A 5 -12.62 -2.28 29.75
CA GLN A 5 -13.70 -2.01 28.80
C GLN A 5 -13.89 -0.50 28.57
N ASP A 6 -13.82 0.31 29.64
CA ASP A 6 -13.88 1.78 29.52
C ASP A 6 -12.68 2.31 28.73
N PHE A 7 -11.50 1.71 28.93
CA PHE A 7 -10.31 2.06 28.18
C PHE A 7 -10.44 1.69 26.68
N ALA A 8 -10.96 0.51 26.35
CA ALA A 8 -11.20 0.12 24.96
C ALA A 8 -12.22 1.03 24.26
N ALA A 9 -13.29 1.43 24.96
CA ALA A 9 -14.29 2.36 24.44
C ALA A 9 -13.69 3.74 24.17
N TYR A 10 -12.82 4.22 25.05
CA TYR A 10 -12.07 5.46 24.85
C TYR A 10 -11.18 5.41 23.61
N ILE A 11 -10.37 4.36 23.44
CA ILE A 11 -9.50 4.19 22.27
C ILE A 11 -10.31 4.09 20.96
N ALA A 12 -11.44 3.39 20.97
CA ALA A 12 -12.31 3.27 19.81
C ALA A 12 -13.00 4.58 19.41
N GLY A 13 -13.21 5.50 20.36
CA GLY A 13 -13.80 6.82 20.11
C GLY A 13 -12.82 7.89 19.63
N LEU A 14 -11.51 7.61 19.62
CA LEU A 14 -10.51 8.57 19.13
C LEU A 14 -10.60 8.78 17.61
N PRO A 15 -10.43 10.01 17.11
CA PRO A 15 -10.31 10.25 15.68
C PRO A 15 -9.17 9.43 15.07
N ARG A 16 -9.49 8.68 14.01
CA ARG A 16 -8.51 7.86 13.29
C ARG A 16 -8.14 8.51 11.97
N VAL A 17 -6.85 8.70 11.76
CA VAL A 17 -6.32 9.13 10.47
C VAL A 17 -5.87 7.90 9.69
N LEU A 18 -6.47 7.66 8.53
CA LEU A 18 -5.93 6.71 7.55
C LEU A 18 -4.75 7.40 6.87
N ALA A 19 -3.54 6.95 7.16
CA ALA A 19 -2.32 7.43 6.53
C ALA A 19 -1.79 6.39 5.55
N GLY A 20 -1.39 6.83 4.36
CA GLY A 20 -0.75 6.01 3.34
C GLY A 20 0.43 6.73 2.73
N ALA A 21 1.41 5.97 2.27
CA ALA A 21 2.56 6.46 1.52
C ALA A 21 2.71 5.65 0.22
N ALA A 22 3.04 6.32 -0.87
CA ALA A 22 3.27 5.70 -2.18
C ALA A 22 4.49 6.33 -2.85
N ALA A 23 5.17 5.56 -3.70
CA ALA A 23 6.30 6.02 -4.51
C ALA A 23 6.02 5.76 -6.00
N LEU A 24 6.35 6.73 -6.86
CA LEU A 24 6.21 6.63 -8.31
C LEU A 24 7.60 6.56 -8.96
N PHE A 25 7.86 5.48 -9.70
CA PHE A 25 9.09 5.33 -10.46
C PHE A 25 8.89 5.82 -11.91
N ARG A 26 9.78 6.71 -12.33
CA ARG A 26 9.82 7.28 -13.68
C ARG A 26 11.19 7.06 -14.30
N ASP A 27 11.24 6.86 -15.61
CA ASP A 27 12.50 6.87 -16.35
C ASP A 27 12.80 8.23 -17.00
N ALA A 28 13.99 8.36 -17.60
CA ALA A 28 14.44 9.59 -18.25
C ALA A 28 13.60 9.99 -19.48
N ALA A 29 12.84 9.04 -20.05
CA ALA A 29 11.90 9.28 -21.14
C ALA A 29 10.49 9.64 -20.63
N GLY A 30 10.29 9.71 -19.31
CA GLY A 30 9.04 10.09 -18.67
C GLY A 30 8.03 8.95 -18.46
N ARG A 31 8.41 7.69 -18.73
CA ARG A 31 7.53 6.51 -18.59
C ARG A 31 7.40 6.07 -17.13
N VAL A 32 6.28 5.45 -16.76
CA VAL A 32 6.00 4.96 -15.40
C VAL A 32 6.17 3.45 -15.29
N LEU A 33 6.63 2.97 -14.13
CA LEU A 33 6.68 1.55 -13.80
C LEU A 33 5.32 1.06 -13.30
N LEU A 34 4.65 0.22 -14.08
CA LEU A 34 3.47 -0.53 -13.61
C LEU A 34 3.87 -1.99 -13.30
N VAL A 35 3.52 -2.44 -12.10
CA VAL A 35 3.69 -3.83 -11.67
C VAL A 35 2.34 -4.53 -11.79
N GLU A 36 2.30 -5.72 -12.38
CA GLU A 36 1.18 -6.64 -12.22
C GLU A 36 1.42 -7.47 -10.94
N PRO A 37 0.71 -7.20 -9.83
CA PRO A 37 1.03 -7.85 -8.58
C PRO A 37 0.32 -9.22 -8.51
N ASN A 38 1.11 -10.29 -8.59
CA ASN A 38 0.63 -11.66 -8.45
C ASN A 38 0.48 -12.02 -6.97
N TYR A 39 -0.75 -11.97 -6.43
CA TYR A 39 -1.04 -12.24 -5.01
C TYR A 39 -1.66 -13.63 -4.75
N ARG A 40 -1.42 -14.64 -5.61
CA ARG A 40 -1.86 -16.03 -5.36
C ARG A 40 -0.83 -17.07 -5.80
N GLU A 41 -0.92 -18.25 -5.20
CA GLU A 41 0.14 -19.27 -5.16
C GLU A 41 0.70 -19.74 -6.51
N GLY A 42 2.02 -19.94 -6.54
CA GLY A 42 2.86 -20.20 -7.73
C GLY A 42 4.04 -19.22 -7.93
N TRP A 43 4.37 -18.45 -6.89
CA TRP A 43 5.27 -17.30 -6.91
C TRP A 43 6.72 -17.62 -7.34
N ALA A 44 7.22 -16.94 -8.37
CA ALA A 44 8.66 -16.65 -8.49
C ALA A 44 8.86 -15.13 -8.34
N PRO A 45 9.64 -14.65 -7.37
CA PRO A 45 10.12 -13.28 -7.38
C PRO A 45 11.39 -13.24 -8.25
N THR A 46 11.27 -12.80 -9.50
CA THR A 46 12.38 -12.19 -10.24
C THR A 46 11.83 -11.32 -11.36
N GLY A 47 11.83 -10.01 -11.12
CA GLY A 47 11.54 -8.98 -12.11
C GLY A 47 10.08 -8.53 -12.19
N VAL A 48 9.83 -7.27 -11.83
CA VAL A 48 8.66 -6.54 -12.33
C VAL A 48 8.74 -6.52 -13.86
N ARG A 49 7.71 -7.02 -14.57
CA ARG A 49 7.58 -6.75 -16.00
C ARG A 49 6.95 -5.37 -16.18
N ALA A 50 7.80 -4.37 -16.34
CA ALA A 50 7.41 -2.99 -16.59
C ALA A 50 6.71 -2.85 -17.95
N GLY A 51 5.38 -2.83 -17.97
CA GLY A 51 4.62 -2.38 -19.13
C GLY A 51 4.65 -0.84 -19.20
N SER A 52 5.25 -0.27 -20.24
CA SER A 52 5.16 1.16 -20.52
C SER A 52 3.85 1.45 -21.25
N LEU A 53 2.87 2.06 -20.59
CA LEU A 53 1.70 2.59 -21.27
C LEU A 53 2.10 3.85 -22.07
N ARG A 54 1.83 3.86 -23.38
CA ARG A 54 1.85 5.09 -24.20
C ARG A 54 0.48 5.75 -24.07
N GLY A 55 0.47 7.06 -23.83
CA GLY A 55 -0.71 7.91 -24.01
C GLY A 55 -0.97 8.20 -25.47
#